data_AF-A0A2D5AFD8-F1
#
_entry.id   AF-A0A2D5AFD8-F1
#
_cell.length_a   1.000
_cell.length_b   1.000
_cell.length_c   1.000
_cell.angle_alpha   90.00
_cell.angle_beta   90.00
_cell.angle_gamma   90.00
#
_symmetry.space_group_name_H-M   'P 1'
#
loop_
_entity.id
_entity.type
_entity.pdbx_description
1 polymer ?
#
loop_
_entity_poly.entity_id
_entity_poly.type
_entity_poly.pdbx_seq_one_letter_code
_entity_poly.pdbx_strand_id
1 'polypeptide(L)'
;MTLRGLGLGVLGWLLASCLYGQFTLSGTVTDTRGQILPGAAVLVEENIRLGVTTDRDGQFSIIFPSEGPWTVTASFVGHSSETERITFPRPSINFQRPSMTRRFKLTPGTNLGEAEVVGDGPKDVTVQRIDPRLASKIPTPRGTIEDALLQAPVNFTSELSSAYNVRGGSFDENLVYVNDIEVYRPFLVRSGQQEGLSFANPDMVDRIEFSAGGFEAKYGDKLSSVLDIHYRKPTGPATRVSASALGAQIQHDNVAGPVRINLGVRYRNNSYVLSTLDERGEYAPTYLDAQTYLTWDPDGYGPWEIQALGVYGSNDYRFLPATRETNIGTINQAARLTVYYDGEEQSGYETGFGALAFERSTETSRIRWINSIFQTAERESFDVLGQYFLSELERDPGGDTFDEGDTFGVGGFLQHGRNTLFARVLSSAVKGNFLVGDHQ
;
A
#
# COMPACT_ATOMS: atom_id res chain seq x y z
N MET A 1 28.41 -54.64 50.00
CA MET A 1 29.19 -53.83 49.04
C MET A 1 28.58 -52.44 49.00
N THR A 2 29.43 -51.44 49.18
CA THR A 2 29.16 -50.05 49.52
C THR A 2 28.63 -49.21 48.36
N LEU A 3 27.55 -48.45 48.54
CA LEU A 3 27.27 -47.25 47.75
C LEU A 3 26.56 -46.19 48.63
N ARG A 4 27.33 -45.65 49.58
CA ARG A 4 27.11 -44.31 50.15
C ARG A 4 28.11 -43.38 49.48
N GLY A 5 27.63 -42.34 48.78
CA GLY A 5 28.50 -41.24 48.32
C GLY A 5 28.35 -40.89 46.84
N LEU A 6 27.17 -40.43 46.42
CA LEU A 6 27.02 -39.75 45.12
C LEU A 6 25.78 -38.83 45.15
N GLY A 7 25.72 -37.92 46.12
CA GLY A 7 24.58 -37.01 46.28
C GLY A 7 24.93 -35.58 46.68
N LEU A 8 26.22 -35.26 46.91
CA LEU A 8 26.66 -33.95 47.40
C LEU A 8 27.64 -33.22 46.47
N GLY A 9 28.07 -33.86 45.38
CA GLY A 9 29.00 -33.24 44.41
C GLY A 9 28.32 -32.43 43.30
N VAL A 10 27.04 -32.69 42.99
CA VAL A 10 26.33 -32.04 41.88
C VAL A 10 25.63 -30.75 42.32
N LEU A 11 25.37 -30.56 43.62
CA LEU A 11 24.77 -29.33 44.16
C LEU A 11 25.80 -28.19 44.35
N GLY A 12 27.10 -28.51 44.35
CA GLY A 12 28.18 -27.52 44.49
C GLY A 12 28.66 -26.90 43.17
N TRP A 13 28.36 -27.53 42.03
CA TRP A 13 28.76 -27.05 40.70
C TRP A 13 27.76 -26.09 40.03
N LEU A 14 26.58 -25.92 40.62
CA LEU A 14 25.57 -24.93 40.18
C LEU A 14 25.70 -23.56 40.89
N LEU A 15 26.63 -23.42 41.84
CA LEU A 15 26.87 -22.16 42.59
C LEU A 15 28.10 -21.37 42.12
N ALA A 16 28.73 -21.78 41.02
CA ALA A 16 29.82 -21.04 40.37
C ALA A 16 29.36 -20.42 39.03
N SER A 17 28.15 -19.90 38.97
CA SER A 17 27.76 -18.98 37.91
C SER A 17 28.50 -17.65 38.14
N CYS A 18 29.43 -17.39 37.23
CA CYS A 18 30.18 -16.16 37.06
C CYS A 18 29.50 -14.92 37.65
N LEU A 19 30.18 -14.27 38.60
CA LEU A 19 30.04 -12.84 38.86
C LEU A 19 30.43 -12.10 37.57
N TYR A 20 29.51 -12.01 36.61
CA TYR A 20 29.63 -11.05 35.51
C TYR A 20 29.58 -9.66 36.15
N GLY A 21 30.69 -8.92 36.07
CA GLY A 21 30.72 -7.54 36.52
C GLY A 21 29.73 -6.73 35.68
N GLN A 22 28.66 -6.26 36.33
CA GLN A 22 27.74 -5.30 35.71
C GLN A 22 28.49 -3.96 35.55
N PHE A 23 28.49 -3.43 34.34
CA PHE A 23 29.10 -2.14 34.02
C PHE A 23 28.03 -1.06 34.12
N THR A 24 28.25 0.00 34.89
CA THR A 24 27.23 1.04 35.09
C THR A 24 27.67 2.36 34.49
N LEU A 25 26.88 2.90 33.56
CA LEU A 25 27.01 4.28 33.10
C LEU A 25 25.98 5.12 33.84
N SER A 26 26.41 6.16 34.52
CA SER A 26 25.50 7.16 35.09
C SER A 26 25.81 8.54 34.55
N GLY A 27 24.86 9.46 34.62
CA GLY A 27 25.13 10.78 34.07
C GLY A 27 23.98 11.75 34.19
N THR A 28 24.18 12.93 33.60
CA THR A 28 23.18 14.01 33.55
C THR A 28 23.03 14.54 32.14
N VAL A 29 21.80 14.81 31.70
CA VAL A 29 21.51 15.44 30.41
C VAL A 29 21.09 16.89 30.63
N THR A 30 21.77 17.82 29.94
CA THR A 30 21.55 19.26 30.06
C THR A 30 21.51 19.94 28.69
N ASP A 31 20.88 21.10 28.58
CA ASP A 31 21.03 22.02 27.44
C ASP A 31 22.43 22.71 27.49
N THR A 32 22.95 23.16 26.36
CA THR A 32 24.06 24.14 26.23
C THR A 32 23.96 25.33 27.20
N ARG A 33 22.75 25.75 27.58
CA ARG A 33 22.50 26.81 28.59
C ARG A 33 22.56 26.33 30.05
N GLY A 34 22.89 25.06 30.29
CA GLY A 34 22.98 24.47 31.62
C GLY A 34 21.64 24.10 32.27
N GLN A 35 20.53 24.19 31.53
CA GLN A 35 19.22 23.74 32.02
C GLN A 35 19.16 22.21 32.02
N ILE A 36 18.66 21.61 33.11
CA ILE A 36 18.42 20.17 33.18
C ILE A 36 17.27 19.78 32.25
N LEU A 37 17.36 18.59 31.63
CA LEU A 37 16.36 18.08 30.71
C LEU A 37 15.71 16.81 31.27
N PRO A 38 14.61 16.91 32.04
CA PRO A 38 13.84 15.77 32.52
C PRO A 38 13.11 15.05 31.38
N GLY A 39 13.15 13.71 31.37
CA GLY A 39 12.51 12.91 30.32
C GLY A 39 13.29 12.85 28.99
N ALA A 40 14.56 13.24 28.99
CA ALA A 40 15.47 12.98 27.86
C ALA A 40 15.73 11.49 27.72
N ALA A 41 15.66 11.00 26.48
CA ALA A 41 15.89 9.60 26.14
C ALA A 41 17.39 9.39 25.95
N VAL A 42 17.97 8.46 26.69
CA VAL A 42 19.36 8.00 26.55
C VAL A 42 19.30 6.57 26.02
N LEU A 43 19.56 6.41 24.72
CA LEU A 43 19.44 5.14 24.01
C LEU A 43 20.83 4.55 23.74
N VAL A 44 20.89 3.23 23.69
CA VAL A 44 22.09 2.47 23.29
C VAL A 44 21.81 1.88 21.91
N GLU A 45 22.60 2.24 20.90
CA GLU A 45 22.33 1.87 19.51
C GLU A 45 22.39 0.35 19.30
N GLU A 46 23.33 -0.33 19.94
CA GLU A 46 23.49 -1.79 19.80
C GLU A 46 22.41 -2.59 20.56
N ASN A 47 21.73 -1.97 21.53
CA ASN A 47 20.63 -2.60 22.27
C ASN A 47 19.68 -1.57 22.88
N ILE A 48 18.61 -1.26 22.15
CA ILE A 48 17.64 -0.24 22.54
C ILE A 48 16.93 -0.53 23.88
N ARG A 49 16.88 -1.81 24.31
CA ARG A 49 16.26 -2.22 25.58
C ARG A 49 17.05 -1.78 26.81
N LEU A 50 18.32 -1.44 26.64
CA LEU A 50 19.15 -0.86 27.71
C LEU A 50 18.91 0.65 27.87
N GLY A 51 18.18 1.28 26.95
CA GLY A 51 17.88 2.70 27.00
C GLY A 51 17.05 3.08 28.21
N VAL A 52 17.30 4.27 28.76
CA VAL A 52 16.59 4.81 29.91
C VAL A 52 16.20 6.27 29.65
N THR A 53 15.25 6.78 30.43
CA THR A 53 14.89 8.19 30.44
C THR A 53 15.47 8.91 31.65
N THR A 54 15.81 10.18 31.51
CA THR A 54 16.27 10.98 32.65
C THR A 54 15.15 11.27 33.65
N ASP A 55 15.52 11.35 34.93
CA ASP A 55 14.61 11.70 36.02
C ASP A 55 14.32 13.22 36.10
N ARG A 56 13.64 13.65 37.16
CA ARG A 56 13.27 15.07 37.39
C ARG A 56 14.48 16.00 37.57
N ASP A 57 15.62 15.46 37.94
CA ASP A 57 16.88 16.19 38.11
C ASP A 57 17.79 16.05 36.87
N GLY A 58 17.29 15.43 35.81
CA GLY A 58 18.01 15.20 34.55
C GLY A 58 19.05 14.08 34.63
N GLN A 59 19.01 13.23 35.66
CA GLN A 59 19.95 12.13 35.84
C GLN A 59 19.50 10.83 35.18
N PHE A 60 20.44 10.01 34.74
CA PHE A 60 20.19 8.68 34.20
C PHE A 60 21.20 7.66 34.73
N SER A 61 20.84 6.37 34.70
CA SER A 61 21.74 5.25 34.98
C SER A 61 21.38 4.04 34.11
N ILE A 62 22.36 3.51 33.39
CA ILE A 62 22.25 2.36 32.48
C ILE A 62 23.21 1.27 32.97
N ILE A 63 22.74 0.03 32.98
CA ILE A 63 23.55 -1.15 33.30
C ILE A 63 23.84 -1.91 32.00
N PHE A 64 25.12 -2.04 31.67
CA PHE A 64 25.62 -2.75 30.50
C PHE A 64 26.09 -4.17 30.86
N PRO A 65 25.85 -5.15 29.96
CA PRO A 65 26.25 -6.54 30.19
C PRO A 65 27.74 -6.81 29.88
N SER A 66 28.44 -5.92 29.15
CA SER A 66 29.84 -6.09 28.77
C SER A 66 30.61 -4.77 28.71
N GLU A 67 31.94 -4.85 28.53
CA GLU A 67 32.87 -3.70 28.52
C GLU A 67 32.71 -2.76 27.32
N GLY A 68 31.90 -3.11 26.33
CA GLY A 68 31.71 -2.33 25.10
C GLY A 68 32.68 -2.71 23.99
N PRO A 69 32.81 -1.89 22.93
CA PRO A 69 32.29 -0.53 22.82
C PRO A 69 30.76 -0.46 22.68
N TRP A 70 30.17 0.56 23.28
CA TRP A 70 28.74 0.89 23.20
C TRP A 70 28.57 2.30 22.63
N THR A 71 27.58 2.51 21.79
CA THR A 71 27.26 3.81 21.22
C THR A 71 26.01 4.34 21.91
N VAL A 72 26.18 5.41 22.69
CA VAL A 72 25.11 5.97 23.52
C VAL A 72 24.69 7.32 22.98
N THR A 73 23.41 7.44 22.65
CA THR A 73 22.82 8.63 22.05
C THR A 73 21.78 9.23 22.99
N ALA A 74 22.02 10.47 23.43
CA ALA A 74 21.08 11.25 24.23
C ALA A 74 20.26 12.17 23.32
N SER A 75 18.93 12.19 23.51
CA SER A 75 18.00 12.99 22.72
C SER A 75 16.87 13.57 23.57
N PHE A 76 16.39 14.74 23.19
CA PHE A 76 15.25 15.40 23.84
C PHE A 76 14.50 16.24 22.81
N VAL A 77 13.18 16.32 22.94
CA VAL A 77 12.33 17.03 21.98
C VAL A 77 12.76 18.50 21.88
N GLY A 78 12.94 18.98 20.63
CA GLY A 78 13.39 20.35 20.35
C GLY A 78 14.89 20.59 20.49
N HIS A 79 15.70 19.54 20.67
CA HIS A 79 17.16 19.61 20.74
C HIS A 79 17.81 18.64 19.75
N SER A 80 19.03 18.97 19.30
CA SER A 80 19.88 18.05 18.54
C SER A 80 20.46 16.99 19.47
N SER A 81 20.44 15.72 19.03
CA SER A 81 21.01 14.60 19.78
C SER A 81 22.54 14.68 19.85
N GLU A 82 23.09 14.10 20.91
CA GLU A 82 24.53 13.93 21.09
C GLU A 82 24.85 12.45 21.24
N THR A 83 25.88 11.99 20.53
CA THR A 83 26.27 10.58 20.47
C THR A 83 27.71 10.42 20.96
N GLU A 84 27.92 9.54 21.94
CA GLU A 84 29.23 9.23 22.49
C GLU A 84 29.49 7.71 22.45
N ARG A 85 30.70 7.32 22.03
CA ARG A 85 31.15 5.94 22.06
C ARG A 85 31.86 5.66 23.38
N ILE A 86 31.38 4.67 24.12
CA ILE A 86 31.78 4.34 25.48
C ILE A 86 32.45 2.97 25.50
N THR A 87 33.61 2.86 26.13
CA THR A 87 34.29 1.59 26.40
C THR A 87 34.73 1.60 27.85
N PHE A 88 34.27 0.62 28.61
CA PHE A 88 34.59 0.51 30.02
C PHE A 88 36.01 -0.07 30.20
N PRO A 89 36.79 0.45 31.15
CA PRO A 89 38.10 -0.14 31.47
C PRO A 89 37.93 -1.53 32.09
N ARG A 90 38.86 -2.44 31.79
CA ARG A 90 38.88 -3.79 32.37
C ARG A 90 38.86 -3.73 33.90
N PRO A 91 38.08 -4.59 34.57
CA PRO A 91 37.99 -4.59 36.02
C PRO A 91 39.38 -4.84 36.63
N SER A 92 39.81 -3.95 37.53
CA SER A 92 41.02 -4.14 38.32
C SER A 92 40.81 -5.26 39.36
N ILE A 93 41.89 -5.86 39.83
CA ILE A 93 41.92 -7.03 40.76
C ILE A 93 41.13 -6.80 42.08
N ASN A 94 40.66 -5.58 42.34
CA ASN A 94 40.00 -5.18 43.59
C ASN A 94 38.45 -5.29 43.60
N PHE A 95 37.83 -6.14 42.78
CA PHE A 95 36.38 -6.44 42.86
C PHE A 95 35.43 -5.22 42.84
N GLN A 96 35.87 -4.06 42.36
CA GLN A 96 35.01 -2.88 42.21
C GLN A 96 34.25 -2.97 40.90
N ARG A 97 32.92 -2.79 40.96
CA ARG A 97 32.06 -2.74 39.77
C ARG A 97 32.50 -1.57 38.89
N PRO A 98 32.82 -1.79 37.60
CA PRO A 98 33.22 -0.71 36.71
C PRO A 98 32.04 0.26 36.55
N SER A 99 32.23 1.51 36.97
CA SER A 99 31.25 2.58 36.77
C SER A 99 31.88 3.78 36.09
N MET A 100 31.09 4.46 35.27
CA MET A 100 31.52 5.58 34.47
C MET A 100 30.47 6.68 34.54
N THR A 101 30.91 7.93 34.74
CA THR A 101 30.01 9.08 34.74
C THR A 101 30.20 9.92 33.49
N ARG A 102 29.10 10.28 32.82
CA ARG A 102 29.10 11.16 31.63
C ARG A 102 28.06 12.26 31.70
N ARG A 103 28.29 13.33 30.94
CA ARG A 103 27.36 14.46 30.84
C ARG A 103 27.12 14.75 29.37
N PHE A 104 25.86 14.65 28.96
CA PHE A 104 25.42 15.01 27.62
C PHE A 104 24.91 16.46 27.62
N LYS A 105 25.33 17.24 26.63
CA LYS A 105 24.94 18.62 26.37
C LYS A 105 24.23 18.72 25.03
N LEU A 106 22.90 18.75 25.09
CA LEU A 106 22.08 18.86 23.89
C LEU A 106 21.98 20.32 23.43
N THR A 107 22.09 20.55 22.13
CA THR A 107 21.99 21.91 21.56
C THR A 107 20.53 22.19 21.19
N PRO A 108 19.92 23.30 21.64
CA PRO A 108 18.57 23.67 21.25
C PRO A 108 18.59 24.05 19.77
N GLY A 109 17.79 23.36 18.97
CA GLY A 109 17.76 23.53 17.53
C GLY A 109 16.49 22.94 16.96
N THR A 110 15.78 23.72 16.15
CA THR A 110 14.54 23.33 15.46
C THR A 110 14.78 22.52 14.20
N ASN A 111 16.03 22.09 13.96
CA ASN A 111 16.34 21.23 12.85
C ASN A 111 15.95 19.80 13.23
N LEU A 112 14.68 19.46 12.98
CA LEU A 112 14.29 18.12 12.54
C LEU A 112 14.98 17.87 11.19
N GLY A 113 16.31 17.80 11.20
CA GLY A 113 17.10 17.34 10.08
C GLY A 113 16.76 15.87 9.89
N GLU A 114 16.26 15.55 8.70
CA GLU A 114 16.09 14.23 8.10
C GLU A 114 15.79 13.13 9.12
N ALA A 115 14.53 12.69 9.18
CA ALA A 115 14.22 11.43 9.83
C ALA A 115 15.15 10.37 9.21
N GLU A 116 16.22 10.04 9.91
CA GLU A 116 17.02 8.86 9.61
C GLU A 116 16.06 7.73 9.89
N VAL A 117 15.45 7.24 8.82
CA VAL A 117 14.70 6.00 8.83
C VAL A 117 15.75 4.92 9.09
N VAL A 118 16.09 4.72 10.37
CA VAL A 118 16.67 3.48 10.85
C VAL A 118 15.57 2.46 10.68
N GLY A 119 15.48 1.92 9.46
CA GLY A 119 14.62 0.80 9.13
C GLY A 119 15.18 -0.42 9.81
N ASP A 120 14.87 -0.59 11.10
CA ASP A 120 15.11 -1.84 11.80
C ASP A 120 13.86 -2.71 11.68
N GLY A 121 13.90 -3.50 10.62
CA GLY A 121 12.98 -4.55 10.25
C GLY A 121 13.62 -5.25 9.05
N PRO A 122 13.49 -6.58 8.90
CA PRO A 122 13.99 -7.25 7.71
C PRO A 122 13.49 -6.48 6.49
N LYS A 123 14.42 -5.95 5.69
CA LYS A 123 14.09 -5.45 4.35
C LYS A 123 13.58 -6.66 3.59
N ASP A 124 12.29 -6.91 3.67
CA ASP A 124 11.61 -7.66 2.63
C ASP A 124 11.77 -6.82 1.37
N VAL A 125 12.83 -7.11 0.62
CA VAL A 125 13.15 -6.50 -0.68
C VAL A 125 11.95 -6.64 -1.65
N THR A 126 11.01 -7.51 -1.30
CA THR A 126 9.78 -7.79 -2.02
C THR A 126 8.61 -6.85 -1.72
N VAL A 127 8.59 -6.15 -0.57
CA VAL A 127 7.48 -5.26 -0.20
C VAL A 127 7.87 -3.79 -0.43
N GLN A 128 7.22 -3.16 -1.40
CA GLN A 128 7.34 -1.75 -1.72
C GLN A 128 6.26 -0.94 -1.00
N ARG A 129 6.66 0.03 -0.17
CA ARG A 129 5.75 1.02 0.40
C ARG A 129 5.49 2.13 -0.60
N ILE A 130 4.21 2.48 -0.77
CA ILE A 130 3.76 3.51 -1.71
C ILE A 130 3.10 4.64 -0.92
N ASP A 131 3.56 5.87 -1.15
CA ASP A 131 2.88 7.05 -0.62
C ASP A 131 1.56 7.24 -1.40
N PRO A 132 0.38 7.18 -0.74
CA PRO A 132 -0.90 7.39 -1.40
C PRO A 132 -1.01 8.74 -2.13
N ARG A 133 -0.24 9.75 -1.69
CA ARG A 133 -0.21 11.09 -2.30
C ARG A 133 0.57 11.13 -3.62
N LEU A 134 1.33 10.10 -3.96
CA LEU A 134 1.95 9.99 -5.29
C LEU A 134 0.88 9.78 -6.36
N ALA A 135 -0.16 9.01 -6.06
CA ALA A 135 -1.26 8.73 -7.00
C ALA A 135 -1.94 9.99 -7.55
N SER A 136 -2.04 11.04 -6.73
CA SER A 136 -2.62 12.33 -7.14
C SER A 136 -1.64 13.27 -7.85
N LYS A 137 -0.34 12.93 -7.87
CA LYS A 137 0.73 13.72 -8.49
C LYS A 137 1.21 13.17 -9.82
N ILE A 138 0.97 11.90 -10.11
CA ILE A 138 1.33 11.31 -11.40
C ILE A 138 0.31 11.81 -12.43
N PRO A 139 0.75 12.44 -13.53
CA PRO A 139 -0.14 12.96 -14.56
C PRO A 139 -0.67 11.80 -15.41
N THR A 140 -1.68 11.09 -14.91
CA THR A 140 -2.39 10.03 -15.65
C THR A 140 -3.86 10.39 -15.80
N PRO A 141 -4.54 9.90 -16.85
CA PRO A 141 -6.00 10.01 -16.96
C PRO A 141 -6.75 9.23 -15.85
N ARG A 142 -6.09 8.27 -15.19
CA ARG A 142 -6.67 7.44 -14.13
C ARG A 142 -6.63 8.11 -12.76
N GLY A 143 -5.54 8.77 -12.39
CA GLY A 143 -5.30 9.33 -11.05
C GLY A 143 -5.66 8.36 -9.92
N THR A 144 -5.21 7.11 -10.04
CA THR A 144 -5.50 5.96 -9.17
C THR A 144 -4.24 5.50 -8.42
N ILE A 145 -4.40 4.68 -7.39
CA ILE A 145 -3.27 4.17 -6.59
C ILE A 145 -2.30 3.34 -7.46
N GLU A 146 -2.85 2.61 -8.41
CA GLU A 146 -2.12 1.72 -9.31
C GLU A 146 -1.18 2.49 -10.24
N ASP A 147 -1.38 3.80 -10.45
CA ASP A 147 -0.42 4.62 -11.17
C ASP A 147 0.95 4.65 -10.49
N ALA A 148 1.00 4.55 -9.16
CA ALA A 148 2.26 4.46 -8.43
C ALA A 148 2.97 3.11 -8.66
N LEU A 149 2.25 2.07 -9.11
CA LEU A 149 2.82 0.77 -9.46
C LEU A 149 3.57 0.79 -10.78
N LEU A 150 3.52 1.87 -11.58
CA LEU A 150 4.31 1.99 -12.82
C LEU A 150 5.83 1.85 -12.59
N GLN A 151 6.30 2.06 -11.36
CA GLN A 151 7.71 1.86 -10.98
C GLN A 151 8.04 0.40 -10.62
N ALA A 152 7.02 -0.44 -10.45
CA ALA A 152 7.14 -1.85 -10.15
C ALA A 152 7.07 -2.70 -11.44
N PRO A 153 7.46 -4.00 -11.43
CA PRO A 153 7.44 -4.86 -12.61
C PRO A 153 6.01 -5.33 -12.96
N VAL A 154 5.13 -4.36 -13.22
CA VAL A 154 3.71 -4.56 -13.56
C VAL A 154 3.42 -4.03 -14.97
N ASN A 155 2.45 -4.64 -15.65
CA ASN A 155 1.96 -4.20 -16.95
C ASN A 155 0.46 -3.94 -16.87
N PHE A 156 0.00 -2.81 -17.39
CA PHE A 156 -1.41 -2.48 -17.48
C PHE A 156 -1.99 -2.88 -18.83
N THR A 157 -3.25 -3.31 -18.86
CA THR A 157 -3.92 -3.70 -20.12
C THR A 157 -4.31 -2.48 -20.96
N SER A 158 -4.61 -1.36 -20.30
CA SER A 158 -4.96 -0.08 -20.93
C SER A 158 -4.66 1.07 -19.97
N GLU A 159 -4.40 2.26 -20.52
CA GLU A 159 -4.26 3.51 -19.76
C GLU A 159 -5.53 3.91 -19.00
N LEU A 160 -6.67 3.25 -19.26
CA LEU A 160 -7.93 3.48 -18.55
C LEU A 160 -8.25 2.44 -17.48
N SER A 161 -7.55 1.31 -17.50
CA SER A 161 -7.82 0.19 -16.60
C SER A 161 -6.98 0.28 -15.34
N SER A 162 -7.57 -0.09 -14.20
CA SER A 162 -6.85 -0.31 -12.94
C SER A 162 -6.31 -1.75 -12.80
N ALA A 163 -6.65 -2.70 -13.68
CA ALA A 163 -5.97 -4.00 -13.72
C ALA A 163 -4.55 -3.86 -14.23
N TYR A 164 -3.68 -4.49 -13.46
CA TYR A 164 -2.31 -4.77 -13.83
C TYR A 164 -2.08 -6.27 -13.84
N ASN A 165 -1.01 -6.68 -14.50
CA ASN A 165 -0.45 -8.02 -14.52
C ASN A 165 0.95 -7.94 -13.93
N VAL A 166 1.33 -8.89 -13.09
CA VAL A 166 2.67 -8.93 -12.48
C VAL A 166 3.42 -10.12 -13.05
N ARG A 167 4.60 -9.88 -13.65
CA ARG A 167 5.47 -10.94 -14.21
C ARG A 167 4.77 -11.94 -15.16
N GLY A 168 3.77 -11.47 -15.90
CA GLY A 168 3.01 -12.30 -16.85
C GLY A 168 1.91 -13.17 -16.21
N GLY A 169 1.68 -13.05 -14.90
CA GLY A 169 0.49 -13.57 -14.25
C GLY A 169 -0.77 -12.83 -14.71
N SER A 170 -1.92 -13.49 -14.59
CA SER A 170 -3.20 -12.92 -14.99
C SER A 170 -3.67 -11.88 -13.97
N PHE A 171 -4.51 -10.94 -14.41
CA PHE A 171 -4.97 -9.84 -13.57
C PHE A 171 -5.79 -10.33 -12.37
N ASP A 172 -6.49 -11.45 -12.48
CA ASP A 172 -7.27 -12.11 -11.41
C ASP A 172 -6.41 -12.88 -10.39
N GLU A 173 -5.10 -12.91 -10.60
CA GLU A 173 -4.13 -13.48 -9.66
C GLU A 173 -3.55 -12.44 -8.69
N ASN A 174 -3.91 -11.16 -8.83
CA ASN A 174 -3.48 -10.09 -7.95
C ASN A 174 -4.49 -9.88 -6.82
N LEU A 175 -4.03 -10.06 -5.59
CA LEU A 175 -4.83 -9.85 -4.38
C LEU A 175 -4.84 -8.38 -3.98
N VAL A 176 -6.03 -7.87 -3.68
CA VAL A 176 -6.21 -6.53 -3.13
C VAL A 176 -6.85 -6.66 -1.76
N TYR A 177 -6.16 -6.15 -0.73
CA TYR A 177 -6.66 -6.10 0.63
C TYR A 177 -6.89 -4.66 1.05
N VAL A 178 -7.99 -4.41 1.76
CA VAL A 178 -8.22 -3.16 2.50
C VAL A 178 -8.41 -3.49 3.96
N ASN A 179 -7.46 -3.08 4.81
CA ASN A 179 -7.44 -3.38 6.24
C ASN A 179 -7.64 -4.89 6.51
N ASP A 180 -6.81 -5.75 5.94
CA ASP A 180 -6.90 -7.23 6.02
C ASP A 180 -8.14 -7.87 5.34
N ILE A 181 -9.07 -7.09 4.80
CA ILE A 181 -10.29 -7.55 4.12
C ILE A 181 -10.00 -7.73 2.62
N GLU A 182 -10.19 -8.93 2.09
CA GLU A 182 -10.05 -9.17 0.65
C GLU A 182 -11.16 -8.47 -0.12
N VAL A 183 -10.76 -7.69 -1.13
CA VAL A 183 -11.67 -6.96 -1.99
C VAL A 183 -11.66 -7.59 -3.37
N TYR A 184 -12.86 -7.92 -3.84
CA TYR A 184 -13.09 -8.46 -5.18
C TYR A 184 -13.28 -7.33 -6.19
N ARG A 185 -12.77 -7.54 -7.39
CA ARG A 185 -13.00 -6.70 -8.56
C ARG A 185 -14.14 -7.28 -9.42
N PRO A 186 -14.81 -6.47 -10.26
CA PRO A 186 -15.72 -7.01 -11.26
C PRO A 186 -15.00 -8.04 -12.14
N PHE A 187 -15.73 -9.06 -12.58
CA PHE A 187 -15.17 -10.19 -13.32
C PHE A 187 -14.88 -9.83 -14.78
N LEU A 188 -15.64 -8.88 -15.34
CA LEU A 188 -15.55 -8.38 -16.71
C LEU A 188 -15.60 -9.51 -17.75
N VAL A 189 -16.78 -9.71 -18.33
CA VAL A 189 -17.04 -10.80 -19.30
C VAL A 189 -16.09 -10.78 -20.50
N ARG A 190 -15.55 -9.59 -20.88
CA ARG A 190 -14.48 -9.44 -21.87
C ARG A 190 -13.37 -8.54 -21.31
N SER A 191 -12.13 -9.02 -21.42
CA SER A 191 -10.94 -8.36 -20.87
C SER A 191 -10.54 -7.12 -21.67
N GLY A 192 -10.31 -5.99 -20.99
CA GLY A 192 -9.17 -5.14 -21.31
C GLY A 192 -9.35 -3.61 -21.34
N GLN A 193 -10.58 -3.08 -21.39
CA GLN A 193 -10.75 -1.61 -21.50
C GLN A 193 -11.88 -0.99 -20.66
N GLN A 194 -12.71 -1.82 -20.02
CA GLN A 194 -13.94 -1.39 -19.34
C GLN A 194 -13.79 -1.29 -17.82
N GLU A 195 -12.63 -1.64 -17.26
CA GLU A 195 -12.39 -1.66 -15.82
C GLU A 195 -12.08 -0.25 -15.34
N GLY A 196 -13.03 0.34 -14.63
CA GLY A 196 -12.98 1.73 -14.29
C GLY A 196 -11.94 2.18 -13.28
N LEU A 197 -12.36 3.22 -12.54
CA LEU A 197 -11.68 3.67 -11.33
C LEU A 197 -11.31 2.49 -10.44
N SER A 198 -10.08 2.53 -9.92
CA SER A 198 -9.64 1.61 -8.88
C SER A 198 -10.59 1.63 -7.69
N PHE A 199 -10.77 0.47 -7.07
CA PHE A 199 -11.45 0.35 -5.78
C PHE A 199 -10.87 1.31 -4.74
N ALA A 200 -9.55 1.47 -4.71
CA ALA A 200 -8.88 2.22 -3.65
C ALA A 200 -9.04 3.73 -3.86
N ASN A 201 -9.48 4.45 -2.82
CA ASN A 201 -9.54 5.91 -2.84
C ASN A 201 -8.29 6.51 -2.19
N PRO A 202 -7.36 7.13 -2.96
CA PRO A 202 -6.11 7.68 -2.41
C PRO A 202 -6.36 8.65 -1.25
N ASP A 203 -7.45 9.42 -1.30
CA ASP A 203 -7.75 10.39 -0.25
C ASP A 203 -8.19 9.73 1.05
N MET A 204 -8.71 8.49 1.02
CA MET A 204 -9.13 7.74 2.22
C MET A 204 -8.00 6.90 2.82
N VAL A 205 -6.89 6.75 2.09
CA VAL A 205 -5.81 5.81 2.39
C VAL A 205 -4.75 6.47 3.27
N ASP A 206 -4.23 5.69 4.22
CA ASP A 206 -3.12 6.06 5.10
C ASP A 206 -1.79 5.52 4.58
N ARG A 207 -1.75 4.22 4.26
CA ARG A 207 -0.57 3.56 3.70
C ARG A 207 -0.95 2.49 2.68
N ILE A 208 -0.03 2.23 1.77
CA ILE A 208 -0.13 1.18 0.75
C ILE A 208 1.17 0.39 0.76
N GLU A 209 1.04 -0.92 0.77
CA GLU A 209 2.16 -1.85 0.67
C GLU A 209 1.89 -2.78 -0.52
N PHE A 210 2.81 -2.79 -1.47
CA PHE A 210 2.72 -3.62 -2.66
C PHE A 210 3.81 -4.67 -2.65
N SER A 211 3.47 -5.91 -2.99
CA SER A 211 4.43 -6.99 -3.10
C SER A 211 4.24 -7.78 -4.40
N ALA A 212 5.27 -7.79 -5.25
CA ALA A 212 5.28 -8.47 -6.55
C ALA A 212 5.66 -9.97 -6.47
N GLY A 213 5.55 -10.57 -5.29
CA GLY A 213 5.88 -11.97 -4.99
C GLY A 213 6.44 -12.14 -3.57
N GLY A 214 6.67 -13.37 -3.09
CA GLY A 214 7.34 -13.61 -1.80
C GLY A 214 6.71 -12.90 -0.59
N PHE A 215 5.38 -12.69 -0.61
CA PHE A 215 4.63 -12.07 0.47
C PHE A 215 4.31 -13.09 1.58
N GLU A 216 3.98 -12.57 2.76
CA GLU A 216 3.71 -13.37 3.95
C GLU A 216 2.56 -14.38 3.73
N ALA A 217 2.63 -15.52 4.42
CA ALA A 217 1.62 -16.59 4.34
C ALA A 217 0.19 -16.14 4.73
N LYS A 218 0.04 -14.98 5.39
CA LYS A 218 -1.26 -14.43 5.80
C LYS A 218 -2.15 -13.98 4.62
N TYR A 219 -1.58 -13.85 3.42
CA TYR A 219 -2.29 -13.39 2.23
C TYR A 219 -2.83 -14.54 1.35
N GLY A 220 -2.75 -15.80 1.79
CA GLY A 220 -3.38 -16.92 1.09
C GLY A 220 -2.63 -17.40 -0.16
N ASP A 221 -3.32 -18.16 -1.03
CA ASP A 221 -2.72 -19.05 -2.03
C ASP A 221 -2.53 -18.44 -3.44
N LYS A 222 -2.67 -17.13 -3.62
CA LYS A 222 -2.39 -16.52 -4.94
C LYS A 222 -0.88 -16.39 -5.17
N LEU A 223 -0.46 -16.35 -6.43
CA LEU A 223 0.96 -16.45 -6.82
C LEU A 223 1.55 -15.16 -7.41
N SER A 224 0.74 -14.18 -7.80
CA SER A 224 1.18 -13.05 -8.64
C SER A 224 1.56 -11.79 -7.85
N SER A 225 0.65 -11.21 -7.07
CA SER A 225 0.98 -10.06 -6.20
C SER A 225 -0.02 -9.82 -5.07
N VAL A 226 0.40 -9.02 -4.08
CA VAL A 226 -0.46 -8.47 -3.02
C VAL A 226 -0.38 -6.96 -3.00
N LEU A 227 -1.53 -6.29 -3.07
CA LEU A 227 -1.70 -4.86 -2.80
C LEU A 227 -2.46 -4.71 -1.49
N ASP A 228 -1.75 -4.38 -0.42
CA ASP A 228 -2.28 -4.20 0.92
C ASP A 228 -2.48 -2.71 1.23
N ILE A 229 -3.74 -2.31 1.32
CA ILE A 229 -4.15 -0.93 1.50
C ILE A 229 -4.71 -0.76 2.91
N HIS A 230 -4.31 0.30 3.58
CA HIS A 230 -4.85 0.65 4.89
C HIS A 230 -5.58 1.97 4.80
N TYR A 231 -6.90 1.95 5.02
CA TYR A 231 -7.70 3.16 5.14
C TYR A 231 -7.43 3.84 6.47
N ARG A 232 -7.37 5.17 6.42
CA ARG A 232 -7.07 5.99 7.59
C ARG A 232 -8.22 5.88 8.60
N LYS A 233 -7.85 5.87 9.88
CA LYS A 233 -8.74 6.14 11.00
C LYS A 233 -8.63 7.64 11.36
N PRO A 234 -9.67 8.44 11.13
CA PRO A 234 -9.62 9.87 11.42
C PRO A 234 -9.32 10.18 12.88
N THR A 235 -8.51 11.22 13.11
CA THR A 235 -8.24 11.79 14.44
C THR A 235 -9.11 13.00 14.75
N GLY A 236 -9.74 13.60 13.74
CA GLY A 236 -10.67 14.71 13.87
C GLY A 236 -11.48 14.91 12.59
N PRO A 237 -12.47 15.82 12.61
CA PRO A 237 -13.27 16.11 11.44
C PRO A 237 -12.46 16.86 10.39
N ALA A 238 -12.50 16.38 9.15
CA ALA A 238 -11.84 17.03 8.03
C ALA A 238 -12.65 16.78 6.76
N THR A 239 -12.74 17.77 5.88
CA THR A 239 -13.38 17.60 4.57
C THR A 239 -12.41 17.99 3.49
N ARG A 240 -12.22 17.12 2.51
CA ARG A 240 -11.44 17.40 1.30
C ARG A 240 -12.38 17.33 0.11
N VAL A 241 -12.25 18.31 -0.76
CA VAL A 241 -12.99 18.40 -2.01
C VAL A 241 -11.96 18.63 -3.10
N SER A 242 -12.01 17.84 -4.15
CA SER A 242 -11.24 18.10 -5.36
C SER A 242 -12.15 18.01 -6.58
N ALA A 243 -11.90 18.90 -7.53
CA ALA A 243 -12.63 19.00 -8.78
C ALA A 243 -11.64 19.29 -9.90
N SER A 244 -11.87 18.66 -11.03
CA SER A 244 -11.06 18.76 -12.24
C SER A 244 -11.94 18.61 -13.47
N ALA A 245 -11.38 18.82 -14.66
CA ALA A 245 -12.09 18.54 -15.91
C ALA A 245 -12.53 17.07 -16.04
N LEU A 246 -11.87 16.14 -15.33
CA LEU A 246 -12.12 14.70 -15.39
C LEU A 246 -13.08 14.20 -14.31
N GLY A 247 -13.52 15.08 -13.40
CA GLY A 247 -14.43 14.68 -12.33
C GLY A 247 -14.25 15.44 -11.03
N ALA A 248 -15.05 15.04 -10.04
CA ALA A 248 -15.05 15.61 -8.71
C ALA A 248 -15.10 14.51 -7.65
N GLN A 249 -14.46 14.74 -6.52
CA GLN A 249 -14.53 13.86 -5.37
C GLN A 249 -14.65 14.68 -4.10
N ILE A 250 -15.38 14.10 -3.15
CA ILE A 250 -15.53 14.62 -1.80
C ILE A 250 -15.17 13.52 -0.83
N GLN A 251 -14.40 13.88 0.19
CA GLN A 251 -13.96 12.97 1.21
C GLN A 251 -14.18 13.65 2.56
N HIS A 252 -14.85 12.96 3.47
CA HIS A 252 -15.24 13.50 4.77
C HIS A 252 -14.84 12.55 5.88
N ASP A 253 -13.96 13.04 6.74
CA ASP A 253 -13.54 12.43 7.99
C ASP A 253 -14.39 12.99 9.12
N ASN A 254 -14.85 12.13 10.03
CA ASN A 254 -15.57 12.52 11.24
C ASN A 254 -15.17 11.64 12.43
N VAL A 255 -15.18 12.23 13.62
CA VAL A 255 -14.94 11.54 14.90
C VAL A 255 -16.02 11.94 15.89
N ALA A 256 -16.81 10.97 16.33
CA ALA A 256 -17.90 11.14 17.27
C ALA A 256 -17.73 10.14 18.43
N GLY A 257 -17.00 10.55 19.48
CA GLY A 257 -16.70 9.71 20.63
C GLY A 257 -15.94 8.44 20.25
N PRO A 258 -16.48 7.23 20.49
CA PRO A 258 -15.84 5.96 20.14
C PRO A 258 -15.90 5.64 18.63
N VAL A 259 -16.61 6.44 17.84
CA VAL A 259 -16.85 6.18 16.42
C VAL A 259 -16.00 7.09 15.55
N ARG A 260 -15.30 6.50 14.59
CA ARG A 260 -14.52 7.19 13.56
C ARG A 260 -15.07 6.81 12.20
N ILE A 261 -15.33 7.79 11.36
CA ILE A 261 -15.96 7.60 10.04
C ILE A 261 -15.10 8.27 8.98
N ASN A 262 -14.73 7.51 7.96
CA ASN A 262 -14.05 7.99 6.76
C ASN A 262 -14.98 7.70 5.57
N LEU A 263 -15.52 8.75 4.97
CA LEU A 263 -16.44 8.69 3.84
C LEU A 263 -15.76 9.25 2.60
N GLY A 264 -16.03 8.67 1.44
CA GLY A 264 -15.57 9.17 0.15
C GLY A 264 -16.62 8.96 -0.93
N VAL A 265 -16.81 9.95 -1.79
CA VAL A 265 -17.63 9.84 -3.00
C VAL A 265 -16.80 10.38 -4.15
N ARG A 266 -16.68 9.64 -5.24
CA ARG A 266 -15.96 10.06 -6.43
C ARG A 266 -16.85 9.93 -7.65
N TYR A 267 -16.85 10.97 -8.46
CA TYR A 267 -17.44 10.98 -9.78
C TYR A 267 -16.36 11.31 -10.79
N ARG A 268 -16.23 10.51 -11.85
CA ARG A 268 -15.32 10.80 -12.96
C ARG A 268 -15.96 10.59 -14.31
N ASN A 269 -15.53 11.42 -15.24
CA ASN A 269 -15.83 11.32 -16.65
C ASN A 269 -14.53 11.54 -17.43
N ASN A 270 -14.00 10.47 -18.00
CA ASN A 270 -12.73 10.50 -18.73
C ASN A 270 -12.91 10.71 -20.25
N SER A 271 -14.12 11.00 -20.73
CA SER A 271 -14.40 11.18 -22.15
C SER A 271 -13.52 12.26 -22.79
N TYR A 272 -13.20 13.33 -22.06
CA TYR A 272 -12.46 14.48 -22.57
C TYR A 272 -10.99 14.22 -22.93
N VAL A 273 -10.35 13.19 -22.36
CA VAL A 273 -8.93 12.84 -22.64
C VAL A 273 -8.84 11.82 -23.77
N LEU A 274 -9.91 11.06 -24.01
CA LEU A 274 -9.92 9.93 -24.92
C LEU A 274 -10.27 10.32 -26.35
N SER A 275 -10.96 11.44 -26.57
CA SER A 275 -11.22 11.98 -27.92
C SER A 275 -9.96 12.46 -28.65
N THR A 276 -8.80 12.51 -27.98
CA THR A 276 -7.53 13.04 -28.53
C THR A 276 -6.45 11.98 -28.75
N LEU A 277 -6.68 10.72 -28.39
CA LEU A 277 -5.73 9.63 -28.60
C LEU A 277 -5.80 9.13 -30.06
N ASP A 278 -4.66 8.72 -30.62
CA ASP A 278 -4.56 8.25 -32.02
C ASP A 278 -5.34 6.94 -32.30
N GLU A 279 -5.84 6.26 -31.26
CA GLU A 279 -6.80 5.17 -31.40
C GLU A 279 -8.20 5.73 -31.67
N ARG A 280 -8.52 5.85 -32.96
CA ARG A 280 -9.74 6.45 -33.53
C ARG A 280 -11.03 5.73 -33.12
N GLY A 281 -11.47 5.95 -31.88
CA GLY A 281 -12.79 5.61 -31.37
C GLY A 281 -13.14 6.53 -30.20
N GLU A 282 -14.40 6.95 -30.10
CA GLU A 282 -14.84 7.85 -29.04
C GLU A 282 -15.27 7.02 -27.82
N TYR A 283 -14.48 7.12 -26.75
CA TYR A 283 -14.74 6.46 -25.48
C TYR A 283 -15.38 7.45 -24.51
N ALA A 284 -16.53 7.09 -23.94
CA ALA A 284 -17.24 7.92 -22.95
C ALA A 284 -17.49 7.16 -21.65
N PRO A 285 -16.44 6.89 -20.84
CA PRO A 285 -16.62 6.19 -19.57
C PRO A 285 -17.03 7.15 -18.45
N THR A 286 -18.08 6.78 -17.72
CA THR A 286 -18.55 7.51 -16.54
C THR A 286 -18.57 6.61 -15.32
N TYR A 287 -17.96 7.11 -14.24
CA TYR A 287 -17.77 6.36 -13.01
C TYR A 287 -18.35 7.13 -11.83
N LEU A 288 -19.06 6.42 -10.96
CA LEU A 288 -19.51 6.92 -9.67
C LEU A 288 -19.24 5.87 -8.61
N ASP A 289 -18.57 6.26 -7.54
CA ASP A 289 -18.43 5.40 -6.37
C ASP A 289 -18.69 6.14 -5.06
N ALA A 290 -19.11 5.36 -4.07
CA ALA A 290 -19.33 5.79 -2.71
C ALA A 290 -18.71 4.75 -1.77
N GLN A 291 -17.87 5.22 -0.86
CA GLN A 291 -17.11 4.39 0.06
C GLN A 291 -17.30 4.89 1.49
N THR A 292 -17.39 3.95 2.41
CA THR A 292 -17.48 4.21 3.84
C THR A 292 -16.58 3.25 4.59
N TYR A 293 -15.77 3.79 5.49
CA TYR A 293 -14.99 3.05 6.45
C TYR A 293 -15.28 3.56 7.85
N LEU A 294 -15.95 2.72 8.63
CA LEU A 294 -16.37 2.97 9.99
C LEU A 294 -15.47 2.16 10.93
N THR A 295 -14.96 2.80 11.96
CA THR A 295 -14.29 2.12 13.08
C THR A 295 -15.01 2.51 14.36
N TRP A 296 -15.45 1.51 15.11
CA TRP A 296 -16.05 1.69 16.43
C TRP A 296 -15.19 1.00 17.49
N ASP A 297 -14.71 1.80 18.42
CA ASP A 297 -13.89 1.36 19.55
C ASP A 297 -14.67 1.70 20.84
N PRO A 298 -15.49 0.77 21.36
CA PRO A 298 -16.43 1.04 22.45
C PRO A 298 -15.76 1.55 23.72
N ASP A 299 -14.52 1.15 23.97
CA ASP A 299 -13.81 1.43 25.21
C ASP A 299 -12.72 2.51 25.03
N GLY A 300 -12.37 2.88 23.79
CA GLY A 300 -11.33 3.84 23.42
C GLY A 300 -9.88 3.39 23.69
N TYR A 301 -9.72 2.50 24.67
CA TYR A 301 -8.48 1.84 25.11
C TYR A 301 -8.70 0.34 25.38
N GLY A 302 -9.86 -0.20 25.01
CA GLY A 302 -10.18 -1.61 25.27
C GLY A 302 -9.60 -2.54 24.22
N PRO A 303 -9.72 -3.86 24.44
CA PRO A 303 -9.20 -4.83 23.52
C PRO A 303 -10.05 -4.97 22.25
N TRP A 304 -11.26 -4.40 22.22
CA TRP A 304 -12.22 -4.63 21.14
C TRP A 304 -12.27 -3.47 20.15
N GLU A 305 -12.23 -3.79 18.86
CA GLU A 305 -12.48 -2.84 17.79
C GLU A 305 -13.36 -3.48 16.73
N ILE A 306 -14.40 -2.78 16.29
CA ILE A 306 -15.29 -3.22 15.22
C ILE A 306 -15.10 -2.30 14.03
N GLN A 307 -14.84 -2.89 12.86
CA GLN A 307 -14.66 -2.16 11.62
C GLN A 307 -15.75 -2.56 10.63
N ALA A 308 -16.31 -1.58 9.94
CA ALA A 308 -17.23 -1.81 8.83
C ALA A 308 -16.72 -1.09 7.58
N LEU A 309 -16.64 -1.82 6.48
CA LEU A 309 -16.28 -1.29 5.17
C LEU A 309 -17.48 -1.48 4.24
N GLY A 310 -17.90 -0.41 3.58
CA GLY A 310 -18.97 -0.43 2.59
C GLY A 310 -18.53 0.31 1.34
N VAL A 311 -18.74 -0.31 0.18
CA VAL A 311 -18.43 0.30 -1.11
C VAL A 311 -19.55 0.00 -2.08
N TYR A 312 -19.99 1.03 -2.80
CA TYR A 312 -20.88 0.94 -3.93
C TYR A 312 -20.21 1.63 -5.12
N GLY A 313 -20.19 0.97 -6.27
CA GLY A 313 -19.62 1.51 -7.49
C GLY A 313 -20.53 1.24 -8.67
N SER A 314 -20.74 2.25 -9.49
CA SER A 314 -21.45 2.16 -10.77
C SER A 314 -20.51 2.64 -11.86
N ASN A 315 -20.44 1.87 -12.93
CA ASN A 315 -19.67 2.21 -14.11
C ASN A 315 -20.50 1.98 -15.36
N ASP A 316 -20.52 2.99 -16.22
CA ASP A 316 -21.06 2.91 -17.57
C ASP A 316 -19.98 3.27 -18.57
N TYR A 317 -19.85 2.44 -19.60
CA TYR A 317 -18.89 2.55 -20.66
C TYR A 317 -19.61 2.50 -22.00
N ARG A 318 -19.35 3.51 -22.83
CA ARG A 318 -19.83 3.56 -24.20
C ARG A 318 -18.66 3.76 -25.14
N PHE A 319 -18.61 2.94 -26.18
CA PHE A 319 -17.63 3.01 -27.23
C PHE A 319 -18.31 3.20 -28.59
N LEU A 320 -17.90 4.26 -29.27
CA LEU A 320 -18.30 4.57 -30.64
C LEU A 320 -17.08 4.34 -31.55
N PRO A 321 -17.06 3.26 -32.34
CA PRO A 321 -15.94 2.98 -33.23
C PRO A 321 -15.87 4.06 -34.33
N ALA A 322 -14.67 4.57 -34.62
CA ALA A 322 -14.47 5.49 -35.74
C ALA A 322 -13.71 4.83 -36.89
N THR A 323 -13.86 5.39 -38.09
CA THR A 323 -13.21 4.89 -39.30
C THR A 323 -11.69 4.84 -39.13
N ARG A 324 -11.11 3.68 -39.44
CA ARG A 324 -9.67 3.45 -39.32
C ARG A 324 -9.05 3.26 -40.69
N GLU A 325 -7.98 4.00 -40.95
CA GLU A 325 -7.15 3.81 -42.14
C GLU A 325 -5.76 3.34 -41.70
N THR A 326 -5.25 2.31 -42.35
CA THR A 326 -3.92 1.75 -42.04
C THR A 326 -3.22 1.43 -43.34
N ASN A 327 -2.08 2.06 -43.58
CA ASN A 327 -1.23 1.73 -44.71
C ASN A 327 -0.38 0.51 -44.35
N ILE A 328 -0.47 -0.54 -45.15
CA ILE A 328 0.23 -1.81 -44.97
C ILE A 328 1.08 -2.11 -46.20
N GLY A 329 2.23 -2.74 -45.98
CA GLY A 329 3.12 -3.21 -47.05
C GLY A 329 4.47 -2.50 -47.12
N THR A 330 5.16 -2.67 -48.24
CA THR A 330 6.53 -2.16 -48.47
C THR A 330 6.51 -1.04 -49.51
N ILE A 331 7.62 -0.30 -49.68
CA ILE A 331 7.76 0.75 -50.71
C ILE A 331 7.35 0.26 -52.11
N ASN A 332 7.51 -1.04 -52.40
CA ASN A 332 7.19 -1.63 -53.70
C ASN A 332 5.77 -2.21 -53.81
N GLN A 333 5.08 -2.41 -52.68
CA GLN A 333 3.73 -2.97 -52.58
C GLN A 333 3.07 -2.35 -51.35
N ALA A 334 2.51 -1.16 -51.52
CA ALA A 334 1.78 -0.46 -50.47
C ALA A 334 0.28 -0.55 -50.76
N ALA A 335 -0.48 -0.96 -49.75
CA ALA A 335 -1.94 -0.98 -49.77
C ALA A 335 -2.48 -0.19 -48.58
N ARG A 336 -3.64 0.44 -48.76
CA ARG A 336 -4.40 1.10 -47.70
C ARG A 336 -5.56 0.20 -47.29
N LEU A 337 -5.63 -0.14 -46.01
CA LEU A 337 -6.79 -0.77 -45.40
C LEU A 337 -7.65 0.32 -44.77
N THR A 338 -8.82 0.55 -45.33
CA THR A 338 -9.83 1.47 -44.80
C THR A 338 -10.96 0.65 -44.20
N VAL A 339 -11.22 0.80 -42.90
CA VAL A 339 -12.29 0.11 -42.18
C VAL A 339 -13.32 1.13 -41.71
N TYR A 340 -14.53 1.05 -42.25
CA TYR A 340 -15.69 1.78 -41.77
C TYR A 340 -16.40 0.98 -40.70
N TYR A 341 -16.80 1.65 -39.64
CA TYR A 341 -17.55 1.05 -38.56
C TYR A 341 -18.93 1.70 -38.45
N ASP A 342 -19.92 0.89 -38.12
CA ASP A 342 -21.27 1.33 -37.76
C ASP A 342 -21.74 0.58 -36.51
N GLY A 343 -22.53 1.25 -35.69
CA GLY A 343 -23.02 0.76 -34.40
C GLY A 343 -22.18 1.20 -33.20
N GLU A 344 -22.38 0.53 -32.06
CA GLU A 344 -21.80 0.91 -30.78
C GLU A 344 -21.65 -0.27 -29.81
N GLU A 345 -20.78 -0.10 -28.82
CA GLU A 345 -20.66 -0.98 -27.67
C GLU A 345 -21.06 -0.23 -26.41
N GLN A 346 -21.99 -0.81 -25.65
CA GLN A 346 -22.45 -0.34 -24.35
C GLN A 346 -22.19 -1.42 -23.31
N SER A 347 -21.39 -1.09 -22.30
CA SER A 347 -21.03 -1.99 -21.22
C SER A 347 -21.19 -1.26 -19.90
N GLY A 348 -21.57 -1.97 -18.86
CA GLY A 348 -21.69 -1.36 -17.54
C GLY A 348 -21.69 -2.41 -16.45
N TYR A 349 -21.26 -1.99 -15.27
CA TYR A 349 -21.33 -2.83 -14.08
C TYR A 349 -21.68 -2.02 -12.85
N GLU A 350 -22.44 -2.66 -11.97
CA GLU A 350 -22.74 -2.19 -10.63
C GLU A 350 -22.10 -3.16 -9.64
N THR A 351 -21.37 -2.63 -8.66
CA THR A 351 -20.73 -3.39 -7.60
C THR A 351 -21.21 -2.93 -6.25
N GLY A 352 -21.46 -3.89 -5.36
CA GLY A 352 -21.79 -3.68 -3.96
C GLY A 352 -20.89 -4.54 -3.10
N PHE A 353 -20.18 -3.92 -2.17
CA PHE A 353 -19.30 -4.59 -1.23
C PHE A 353 -19.62 -4.15 0.20
N GLY A 354 -19.69 -5.11 1.11
CA GLY A 354 -19.86 -4.86 2.53
C GLY A 354 -19.02 -5.83 3.34
N ALA A 355 -18.33 -5.34 4.37
CA ALA A 355 -17.56 -6.17 5.27
C ALA A 355 -17.66 -5.68 6.72
N LEU A 356 -17.67 -6.64 7.64
CA LEU A 356 -17.63 -6.43 9.08
C LEU A 356 -16.45 -7.22 9.64
N ALA A 357 -15.56 -6.53 10.34
CA ALA A 357 -14.44 -7.14 11.04
C ALA A 357 -14.53 -6.87 12.53
N PHE A 358 -14.49 -7.94 13.31
CA PHE A 358 -14.41 -7.92 14.77
C PHE A 358 -12.98 -8.20 15.16
N GLU A 359 -12.32 -7.22 15.76
CA GLU A 359 -10.95 -7.33 16.21
C GLU A 359 -10.90 -7.36 17.73
N ARG A 360 -10.12 -8.29 18.26
CA ARG A 360 -9.73 -8.35 19.66
C ARG A 360 -8.21 -8.31 19.74
N SER A 361 -7.66 -7.22 20.25
CA SER A 361 -6.24 -7.00 20.46
C SER A 361 -5.91 -6.98 21.95
N THR A 362 -4.89 -7.73 22.35
CA THR A 362 -4.35 -7.82 23.71
C THR A 362 -2.82 -7.78 23.62
N GLU A 363 -2.11 -7.66 24.74
CA GLU A 363 -0.64 -7.61 24.75
C GLU A 363 0.02 -8.83 24.10
N THR A 364 -0.64 -10.00 24.12
CA THR A 364 -0.06 -11.27 23.65
C THR A 364 -0.79 -11.88 22.45
N SER A 365 -1.95 -11.34 22.07
CA SER A 365 -2.74 -11.90 20.96
C SER A 365 -3.56 -10.86 20.24
N ARG A 366 -3.61 -10.95 18.90
CA ARG A 366 -4.59 -10.25 18.06
C ARG A 366 -5.39 -11.29 17.31
N ILE A 367 -6.71 -11.23 17.43
CA ILE A 367 -7.64 -12.09 16.69
C ILE A 367 -8.61 -11.18 15.94
N ARG A 368 -8.85 -11.48 14.68
CA ARG A 368 -9.71 -10.72 13.78
C ARG A 368 -10.64 -11.67 13.05
N TRP A 369 -11.94 -11.49 13.21
CA TRP A 369 -12.96 -12.24 12.49
C TRP A 369 -13.63 -11.33 11.47
N ILE A 370 -13.43 -11.63 10.20
CA ILE A 370 -13.85 -10.83 9.05
C ILE A 370 -14.97 -11.57 8.34
N ASN A 371 -16.08 -10.90 8.09
CA ASN A 371 -17.15 -11.37 7.23
C ASN A 371 -17.35 -10.35 6.12
N SER A 372 -17.40 -10.79 4.86
CA SER A 372 -17.63 -9.92 3.72
C SER A 372 -18.62 -10.51 2.72
N ILE A 373 -19.30 -9.61 2.02
CA ILE A 373 -20.18 -9.89 0.91
C ILE A 373 -19.80 -8.97 -0.25
N PHE A 374 -19.58 -9.56 -1.41
CA PHE A 374 -19.40 -8.86 -2.67
C PHE A 374 -20.52 -9.27 -3.63
N GLN A 375 -21.05 -8.30 -4.36
CA GLN A 375 -22.04 -8.48 -5.40
C GLN A 375 -21.63 -7.65 -6.61
N THR A 376 -21.75 -8.24 -7.80
CA THR A 376 -21.59 -7.52 -9.06
C THR A 376 -22.71 -7.90 -10.02
N ALA A 377 -23.22 -6.90 -10.73
CA ALA A 377 -24.17 -7.05 -11.82
C ALA A 377 -23.59 -6.36 -13.05
N GLU A 378 -23.19 -7.14 -14.04
CA GLU A 378 -22.51 -6.67 -15.25
C GLU A 378 -23.41 -6.90 -16.47
N ARG A 379 -23.39 -5.96 -17.40
CA ARG A 379 -24.14 -6.02 -18.66
C ARG A 379 -23.24 -5.52 -19.77
N GLU A 380 -23.26 -6.22 -20.89
CA GLU A 380 -22.53 -5.86 -22.10
C GLU A 380 -23.45 -6.07 -23.30
N SER A 381 -23.50 -5.07 -24.17
CA SER A 381 -24.32 -5.05 -25.37
C SER A 381 -23.54 -4.35 -26.47
N PHE A 382 -23.11 -5.10 -27.47
CA PHE A 382 -22.43 -4.52 -28.63
C PHE A 382 -23.06 -5.01 -29.93
N ASP A 383 -23.23 -4.07 -30.86
CA ASP A 383 -23.55 -4.29 -32.26
C ASP A 383 -22.57 -3.44 -33.06
N VAL A 384 -21.49 -4.04 -33.55
CA VAL A 384 -20.47 -3.33 -34.32
C VAL A 384 -20.33 -4.01 -35.68
N LEU A 385 -20.78 -3.33 -36.71
CA LEU A 385 -20.59 -3.71 -38.11
C LEU A 385 -19.31 -3.05 -38.61
N GLY A 386 -18.36 -3.86 -39.08
CA GLY A 386 -17.16 -3.37 -39.76
C GLY A 386 -17.20 -3.73 -41.23
N GLN A 387 -16.93 -2.77 -42.11
CA GLN A 387 -16.71 -2.98 -43.54
C GLN A 387 -15.31 -2.51 -43.88
N TYR A 388 -14.52 -3.36 -44.53
CA TYR A 388 -13.16 -3.03 -44.89
C TYR A 388 -12.93 -3.05 -46.40
N PHE A 389 -12.13 -2.08 -46.85
CA PHE A 389 -11.70 -1.88 -48.23
C PHE A 389 -10.17 -1.89 -48.25
N LEU A 390 -9.61 -2.64 -49.19
CA LEU A 390 -8.19 -2.72 -49.48
C LEU A 390 -7.95 -2.05 -50.84
N SER A 391 -7.25 -0.93 -50.81
CA SER A 391 -6.95 -0.11 -51.98
C SER A 391 -5.44 -0.05 -52.23
N GLU A 392 -5.00 -0.06 -53.47
CA GLU A 392 -3.59 0.19 -53.78
C GLU A 392 -3.25 1.66 -53.48
N LEU A 393 -2.04 1.94 -52.97
CA LEU A 393 -1.56 3.32 -52.82
C LEU A 393 -0.91 3.78 -54.13
N GLU A 394 -1.35 4.92 -54.66
CA GLU A 394 -0.80 5.54 -55.87
C GLU A 394 0.69 5.87 -55.68
N ARG A 395 1.49 5.64 -56.72
CA ARG A 395 2.97 5.64 -56.63
C ARG A 395 3.63 6.78 -57.40
N ASP A 396 2.84 7.69 -57.99
CA ASP A 396 3.35 8.81 -58.78
C ASP A 396 4.02 9.87 -57.88
N PRO A 397 5.36 10.08 -57.97
CA PRO A 397 6.06 11.10 -57.19
C PRO A 397 5.77 12.54 -57.64
N GLY A 398 4.99 12.75 -58.71
CA GLY A 398 4.68 14.07 -59.27
C GLY A 398 3.23 14.56 -59.06
N GLY A 399 2.39 13.79 -58.35
CA GLY A 399 1.02 14.16 -58.02
C GLY A 399 0.92 15.02 -56.75
N ASP A 400 0.02 16.00 -56.73
CA ASP A 400 -0.14 16.93 -55.61
C ASP A 400 -0.73 16.26 -54.33
N THR A 401 -1.22 15.01 -54.42
CA THR A 401 -1.67 14.17 -53.29
C THR A 401 -1.39 12.69 -53.53
N PHE A 402 -1.05 11.94 -52.47
CA PHE A 402 -1.02 10.46 -52.50
C PHE A 402 -2.46 9.91 -52.55
N ASP A 403 -3.06 9.93 -53.73
CA ASP A 403 -4.44 9.47 -53.95
C ASP A 403 -4.59 7.96 -53.77
N GLU A 404 -5.81 7.54 -53.41
CA GLU A 404 -6.19 6.14 -53.24
C GLU A 404 -6.41 5.51 -54.63
N GLY A 405 -5.64 4.46 -54.95
CA GLY A 405 -5.75 3.71 -56.20
C GLY A 405 -6.88 2.69 -56.17
N ASP A 406 -6.86 1.73 -57.10
CA ASP A 406 -7.94 0.75 -57.25
C ASP A 406 -8.15 -0.11 -55.99
N THR A 407 -9.43 -0.26 -55.59
CA THR A 407 -9.83 -1.19 -54.53
C THR A 407 -9.81 -2.63 -55.06
N PHE A 408 -8.96 -3.47 -54.47
CA PHE A 408 -8.79 -4.87 -54.88
C PHE A 408 -9.33 -5.88 -53.85
N GLY A 409 -9.75 -5.43 -52.67
CA GLY A 409 -10.36 -6.30 -51.65
C GLY A 409 -11.46 -5.60 -50.87
N VAL A 410 -12.58 -6.29 -50.67
CA VAL A 410 -13.70 -5.82 -49.85
C VAL A 410 -14.20 -6.96 -48.98
N GLY A 411 -14.52 -6.67 -47.74
CA GLY A 411 -15.21 -7.60 -46.86
C GLY A 411 -15.85 -6.90 -45.68
N GLY A 412 -16.47 -7.67 -44.81
CA GLY A 412 -17.08 -7.13 -43.60
C GLY A 412 -17.24 -8.18 -42.52
N PHE A 413 -17.51 -7.70 -41.31
CA PHE A 413 -17.78 -8.51 -40.14
C PHE A 413 -18.85 -7.84 -39.29
N LEU A 414 -19.61 -8.65 -38.56
CA LEU A 414 -20.53 -8.19 -37.53
C LEU A 414 -20.09 -8.78 -36.20
N GLN A 415 -19.76 -7.92 -35.25
CA GLN A 415 -19.59 -8.28 -33.85
C GLN A 415 -20.90 -7.98 -33.13
N HIS A 416 -21.51 -9.03 -32.58
CA HIS A 416 -22.75 -8.92 -31.83
C HIS A 416 -22.64 -9.71 -30.53
N GLY A 417 -23.13 -9.13 -29.45
CA GLY A 417 -23.25 -9.82 -28.17
C GLY A 417 -24.20 -9.11 -27.22
N ARG A 418 -24.88 -9.91 -26.38
CA ARG A 418 -25.70 -9.45 -25.25
C ARG A 418 -25.38 -10.35 -24.07
N ASN A 419 -24.52 -9.88 -23.18
CA ASN A 419 -24.06 -10.63 -22.03
C ASN A 419 -24.56 -9.98 -20.74
N THR A 420 -24.96 -10.81 -19.79
CA THR A 420 -25.30 -10.37 -18.44
C THR A 420 -24.67 -11.32 -17.44
N LEU A 421 -23.99 -10.78 -16.43
CA LEU A 421 -23.38 -11.55 -15.36
C LEU A 421 -23.90 -11.04 -14.03
N PHE A 422 -24.35 -11.95 -13.18
CA PHE A 422 -24.60 -11.66 -11.77
C PHE A 422 -23.75 -12.59 -10.93
N ALA A 423 -22.91 -12.03 -10.07
CA ALA A 423 -22.07 -12.81 -9.17
C ALA A 423 -22.20 -12.30 -7.73
N ARG A 424 -22.15 -13.24 -6.79
CA ARG A 424 -22.15 -12.97 -5.36
C ARG A 424 -21.11 -13.83 -4.68
N VAL A 425 -20.24 -13.20 -3.90
CA VAL A 425 -19.20 -13.87 -3.13
C VAL A 425 -19.45 -13.58 -1.66
N LEU A 426 -19.47 -14.64 -0.84
CA LEU A 426 -19.56 -14.56 0.62
C LEU A 426 -18.26 -15.12 1.18
N SER A 427 -17.63 -14.39 2.08
CA SER A 427 -16.39 -14.82 2.72
C SER A 427 -16.46 -14.62 4.23
N SER A 428 -15.90 -15.58 4.97
CA SER A 428 -15.69 -15.48 6.41
C SER A 428 -14.28 -15.99 6.72
N ALA A 429 -13.49 -15.17 7.40
CA ALA A 429 -12.10 -15.48 7.71
C ALA A 429 -11.79 -15.13 9.16
N VAL A 430 -11.04 -16.00 9.84
CA VAL A 430 -10.47 -15.71 11.16
C VAL A 430 -8.96 -15.62 10.99
N LYS A 431 -8.40 -14.45 11.24
CA LYS A 431 -6.96 -14.19 11.23
C LYS A 431 -6.51 -13.93 12.67
N GLY A 432 -5.32 -14.38 13.04
CA GLY A 432 -4.77 -14.03 14.32
C GLY A 432 -3.29 -14.34 14.47
N ASN A 433 -2.66 -13.65 15.40
CA ASN A 433 -1.30 -13.93 15.83
C ASN A 433 -1.27 -14.08 17.35
N PHE A 434 -0.34 -14.90 17.82
CA PHE A 434 -0.10 -15.15 19.23
C PHE A 434 1.39 -14.99 19.47
N LEU A 435 1.76 -14.11 20.38
CA LEU A 435 3.12 -14.00 20.88
C LEU A 435 3.31 -15.10 21.92
N VAL A 436 4.06 -16.13 21.56
CA VAL A 436 4.51 -17.17 22.49
C VAL A 436 5.87 -16.72 23.03
N GLY A 437 5.99 -16.59 24.35
CA GLY A 437 7.15 -15.99 25.02
C GLY A 437 8.46 -16.79 24.90
N ASP A 438 9.54 -16.00 24.92
CA ASP A 438 10.98 -16.26 25.10
C ASP A 438 11.68 -17.30 24.22
N HIS A 439 12.18 -16.84 23.07
CA HIS A 439 13.51 -17.26 22.64
C HIS A 439 14.55 -16.34 23.30
N GLN A 440 15.18 -16.87 24.36
CA GLN A 440 16.43 -16.38 24.94
C GLN A 440 17.57 -16.40 23.92
#